data_AF-A0A1J5FFM9-F1
#
_entry.id   AF-A0A1J5FFM9-F1
#
_cell.length_a   1.000
_cell.length_b   1.000
_cell.length_c   1.000
_cell.angle_alpha   90.00
_cell.angle_beta   90.00
_cell.angle_gamma   90.00
#
_symmetry.space_group_name_H-M   'P 1'
#
loop_
_entity.id
_entity.type
_entity.pdbx_description
1 polymer ?
#
loop_
_entity_poly.entity_id
_entity_poly.type
_entity_poly.pdbx_seq_one_letter_code
_entity_poly.pdbx_strand_id
1 'polypeptide(L)'
;MIFYLLVKNKNFIENLRFATNGCQDTVVVGSMFSAMTKDNDFDYAKKAIKKLYEKLGNMTTQQEICANILKARGQTNEYNQHLKTKNI
;
A
#
# COMPACT_ATOMS: atom_id res chain seq x y z
N MET A 1 1.00 -5.14 9.13
CA MET A 1 1.71 -4.16 8.27
C MET A 1 1.21 -2.76 8.57
N ILE A 2 2.13 -1.80 8.69
CA ILE A 2 1.88 -0.38 8.92
C ILE A 2 2.59 0.40 7.82
N PHE A 3 1.93 1.40 7.24
CA PHE A 3 2.50 2.32 6.26
C PHE A 3 2.71 3.71 6.85
N TYR A 4 3.83 4.32 6.53
CA TYR A 4 4.20 5.69 6.89
C TYR A 4 4.30 6.49 5.59
N LEU A 5 3.41 7.47 5.44
CA LEU A 5 3.31 8.31 4.24
C LEU A 5 3.76 9.73 4.57
N LEU A 6 4.66 10.28 3.74
CA LEU A 6 4.92 11.71 3.67
C LEU A 6 4.18 12.27 2.46
N VAL A 7 3.24 13.18 2.71
CA VAL A 7 2.32 13.69 1.69
C VAL A 7 2.54 15.18 1.48
N LYS A 8 2.80 15.58 0.23
CA LYS A 8 2.85 16.97 -0.21
C LYS A 8 1.57 17.36 -0.93
N ASN A 9 1.18 18.62 -0.81
CA ASN A 9 0.05 19.21 -1.56
C ASN A 9 -1.25 18.40 -1.44
N LYS A 10 -1.49 17.79 -0.26
CA LYS A 10 -2.66 16.96 0.10
C LYS A 10 -2.86 15.65 -0.68
N ASN A 11 -2.19 15.41 -1.81
CA ASN A 11 -2.43 14.23 -2.65
C ASN A 11 -1.16 13.56 -3.20
N PHE A 12 0.03 14.16 -3.07
CA PHE A 12 1.26 13.61 -3.63
C PHE A 12 2.07 12.85 -2.57
N ILE A 13 2.36 11.58 -2.81
CA ILE A 13 3.16 10.73 -1.92
C ILE A 13 4.64 10.96 -2.22
N GLU A 14 5.27 11.87 -1.48
CA GLU A 14 6.73 12.12 -1.60
C GLU A 14 7.54 10.93 -1.06
N ASN A 15 7.06 10.29 0.01
CA ASN A 15 7.76 9.16 0.59
C ASN A 15 6.78 8.15 1.16
N LEU A 16 7.11 6.87 1.03
CA LEU A 16 6.36 5.76 1.60
C LEU A 16 7.34 4.76 2.20
N ARG A 17 7.21 4.52 3.51
CA ARG A 17 7.92 3.47 4.24
C ARG A 17 6.91 2.53 4.88
N PHE A 18 7.32 1.31 5.21
CA PHE A 18 6.44 0.37 5.88
C PHE A 18 7.19 -0.43 6.94
N ALA A 19 6.44 -0.93 7.92
CA ALA A 19 6.88 -1.92 8.88
C ALA A 19 5.91 -3.10 8.86
N THR A 20 6.44 -4.32 8.93
CA THR A 20 5.63 -5.53 8.96
C THR A 20 6.31 -6.60 9.79
N ASN A 21 5.50 -7.39 10.51
CA ASN A 21 5.92 -8.65 11.10
C ASN A 21 5.17 -9.74 10.33
N GLY A 22 5.83 -10.28 9.30
CA GLY A 22 5.23 -11.22 8.36
C GLY A 22 6.28 -12.01 7.60
N CYS A 23 5.81 -12.91 6.74
CA CYS A 23 6.64 -13.78 5.91
C CYS A 23 7.58 -12.97 4.99
N GLN A 24 8.63 -13.60 4.45
CA GLN A 24 9.51 -12.95 3.45
C GLN A 24 8.70 -12.37 2.27
N ASP A 25 7.67 -13.09 1.80
CA ASP A 25 6.82 -12.58 0.72
C ASP A 25 6.05 -11.31 1.13
N THR A 26 5.68 -11.14 2.40
CA THR A 26 5.04 -9.91 2.89
C THR A 26 5.99 -8.72 2.77
N VAL A 27 7.28 -8.95 3.06
CA VAL A 27 8.33 -7.92 2.94
C VAL A 27 8.55 -7.57 1.46
N VAL A 28 8.58 -8.56 0.57
CA VAL A 28 8.73 -8.35 -0.88
C VAL A 28 7.55 -7.55 -1.44
N VAL A 29 6.32 -7.99 -1.19
CA VAL A 29 5.09 -7.31 -1.64
C VAL A 29 5.03 -5.88 -1.10
N GLY A 30 5.35 -5.68 0.18
CA GLY A 30 5.39 -4.36 0.79
C GLY A 30 6.42 -3.43 0.15
N SER A 31 7.60 -3.97 -0.18
CA SER A 31 8.68 -3.22 -0.85
C SER A 31 8.30 -2.84 -2.28
N MET A 32 7.71 -3.78 -3.03
CA MET A 32 7.23 -3.53 -4.39
C MET A 32 6.14 -2.46 -4.41
N PHE A 33 5.14 -2.58 -3.53
CA PHE A 33 4.09 -1.58 -3.42
C PHE A 33 4.67 -0.20 -3.10
N SER A 34 5.52 -0.12 -2.08
CA SER A 34 6.17 1.13 -1.66
C SER A 34 6.90 1.82 -2.81
N ALA A 35 7.70 1.04 -3.56
CA ALA A 35 8.44 1.54 -4.72
C ALA A 35 7.51 2.01 -5.85
N MET A 36 6.40 1.30 -6.10
CA MET A 36 5.42 1.68 -7.12
C MET A 36 4.67 2.96 -6.77
N THR A 37 4.34 3.17 -5.49
CA THR A 37 3.50 4.28 -5.05
C THR A 37 4.25 5.55 -4.66
N LYS A 38 5.55 5.44 -4.36
CA LYS A 38 6.41 6.60 -4.11
C LYS A 38 6.43 7.49 -5.35
N ASP A 39 6.48 8.80 -5.15
CA ASP A 39 6.49 9.83 -6.20
C ASP A 39 5.24 9.80 -7.10
N ASN A 40 4.11 9.34 -6.56
CA ASN A 40 2.82 9.27 -7.26
C ASN A 40 1.69 9.85 -6.38
N ASP A 41 0.51 10.05 -6.96
CA ASP A 41 -0.69 10.49 -6.25
C ASP A 41 -1.50 9.34 -5.64
N PHE A 42 -2.52 9.65 -4.83
CA PHE A 42 -3.38 8.62 -4.25
C PHE A 42 -4.21 7.86 -5.28
N ASP A 43 -4.55 8.47 -6.42
CA ASP A 43 -5.30 7.79 -7.48
C ASP A 43 -4.48 6.68 -8.14
N TYR A 44 -3.19 6.94 -8.36
CA TYR A 44 -2.25 5.92 -8.76
C TYR A 44 -2.10 4.86 -7.67
N ALA A 45 -1.93 5.25 -6.40
CA ALA A 45 -1.73 4.30 -5.30
C ALA A 45 -2.88 3.31 -5.14
N LYS A 46 -4.13 3.76 -5.35
CA LYS A 46 -5.32 2.88 -5.39
C LYS A 46 -5.24 1.84 -6.50
N LYS A 47 -4.77 2.25 -7.67
CA LYS A 47 -4.59 1.36 -8.84
C LYS A 47 -3.34 0.47 -8.69
N ALA A 48 -2.34 0.90 -7.92
CA ALA A 48 -1.08 0.19 -7.74
C ALA A 48 -1.26 -1.19 -7.10
N ILE A 49 -2.26 -1.36 -6.22
CA ILE A 49 -2.59 -2.68 -5.67
C ILE A 49 -2.99 -3.64 -6.79
N LYS A 50 -3.91 -3.23 -7.68
CA LYS A 50 -4.32 -4.07 -8.81
C LYS A 50 -3.12 -4.42 -9.71
N LYS A 51 -2.31 -3.41 -10.05
CA LYS A 51 -1.08 -3.59 -10.86
C LYS A 51 -0.06 -4.51 -10.19
N LEU A 52 0.03 -4.49 -8.86
CA LEU A 52 0.92 -5.37 -8.11
C LEU A 52 0.50 -6.84 -8.28
N TYR A 53 -0.80 -7.14 -8.16
CA TYR A 53 -1.31 -8.49 -8.39
C TYR A 53 -1.11 -8.93 -9.85
N GLU A 54 -1.34 -8.03 -10.82
CA GLU A 54 -1.06 -8.30 -12.24
C GLU A 54 0.43 -8.61 -12.48
N LYS A 55 1.34 -7.91 -11.80
CA LYS A 55 2.80 -8.13 -11.90
C LYS A 55 3.27 -9.41 -11.22
N LEU A 56 2.65 -9.81 -10.11
CA LEU A 56 3.00 -11.02 -9.39
C LEU A 56 2.50 -12.28 -10.11
N GLY A 57 1.51 -12.14 -10.99
CA GLY A 57 1.02 -13.24 -11.84
C GLY A 57 0.40 -14.37 -11.00
N ASN A 58 0.67 -15.62 -11.40
CA ASN A 58 0.20 -16.78 -10.67
C ASN A 58 1.01 -16.95 -9.38
N MET A 59 0.39 -16.56 -8.26
CA MET A 59 0.94 -16.73 -6.92
C MET A 59 0.52 -18.07 -6.33
N THR A 60 1.37 -18.63 -5.46
CA THR A 60 0.94 -19.72 -4.57
C THR A 60 -0.08 -19.19 -3.56
N THR A 61 -0.88 -20.09 -2.97
CA THR A 61 -1.86 -19.73 -1.93
C THR A 61 -1.23 -18.95 -0.76
N GLN A 62 0.01 -19.28 -0.38
CA GLN A 62 0.71 -18.60 0.70
C GLN A 62 1.12 -17.16 0.32
N GLN A 63 1.57 -16.95 -0.91
CA GLN A 63 1.91 -15.63 -1.43
C GLN A 63 0.68 -14.74 -1.57
N GLU A 64 -0.46 -15.31 -1.98
CA GLU A 64 -1.74 -14.58 -2.02
C GLU A 64 -2.16 -14.08 -0.64
N ILE A 65 -2.00 -14.89 0.42
CA ILE A 65 -2.29 -14.47 1.79
C ILE A 65 -1.40 -13.29 2.19
N CYS A 66 -0.09 -13.38 1.95
CA CYS A 66 0.85 -12.30 2.27
C CYS A 66 0.53 -11.02 1.43
N ALA A 67 0.05 -11.15 0.18
CA ALA A 67 -0.41 -10.03 -0.65
C ALA A 67 -1.74 -9.43 -0.18
N ASN A 68 -2.68 -10.25 0.28
CA ASN A 68 -4.01 -9.83 0.73
C ASN A 68 -3.96 -8.93 1.98
N ILE A 69 -2.94 -9.08 2.83
CA ILE A 69 -2.69 -8.17 3.96
C ILE A 69 -2.49 -6.73 3.46
N LEU A 70 -1.83 -6.55 2.32
CA LEU A 70 -1.62 -5.24 1.71
C LEU A 70 -2.93 -4.66 1.16
N LYS A 71 -3.76 -5.50 0.52
CA LYS A 71 -5.09 -5.12 0.04
C LYS A 71 -5.99 -4.62 1.18
N ALA A 72 -6.03 -5.34 2.30
CA ALA A 72 -6.79 -4.94 3.49
C ALA A 72 -6.29 -3.61 4.11
N ARG A 73 -4.98 -3.34 4.04
CA ARG A 73 -4.38 -2.11 4.58
C ARG A 73 -4.43 -0.90 3.66
N GLY A 74 -4.35 -1.09 2.35
CA GLY A 74 -4.60 -0.02 1.38
C GLY A 74 -5.99 0.59 1.53
N GLN A 75 -7.00 -0.23 1.80
CA GLN A 75 -8.40 0.21 2.00
C GLN A 75 -8.63 0.93 3.33
N THR A 76 -7.87 0.60 4.39
CA THR A 76 -8.03 1.26 5.70
C THR A 76 -7.40 2.66 5.76
N ASN A 77 -6.45 2.99 4.88
CA ASN A 77 -5.93 4.37 4.78
C ASN A 77 -6.98 5.35 4.24
N GLU A 78 -7.87 4.92 3.35
CA GLU A 78 -9.00 5.75 2.89
C GLU A 78 -9.93 6.13 4.06
N TYR A 79 -10.20 5.17 4.95
CA TYR A 79 -11.02 5.40 6.16
C TYR A 79 -10.36 6.39 7.14
N ASN A 80 -9.05 6.25 7.40
CA ASN A 80 -8.33 7.14 8.31
C ASN A 80 -8.12 8.55 7.74
N GLN A 81 -7.98 8.69 6.43
CA GLN A 81 -7.89 9.99 5.77
C GLN A 81 -9.23 10.73 5.80
N HIS A 82 -10.34 10.00 5.61
CA HIS A 82 -11.71 10.52 5.75
C HIS A 82 -12.02 11.00 7.19
N LEU A 83 -11.48 10.31 8.20
CA LEU A 83 -11.63 10.72 9.61
C LEU A 83 -10.84 11.98 9.94
N LYS A 84 -9.64 12.19 9.37
CA LYS A 84 -8.88 13.43 9.56
C LYS A 84 -9.55 14.65 8.91
N THR A 85 -10.28 14.47 7.80
CA THR A 85 -11.04 15.55 7.16
C THR A 85 -12.38 15.85 7.82
N LYS A 86 -12.87 15.01 8.74
CA LYS A 86 -14.13 15.22 9.47
C LYS A 86 -13.97 15.83 10.87
N ASN A 87 -12.73 15.95 11.38
CA ASN A 87 -12.41 16.49 12.70
C ASN A 87 -11.65 17.84 12.63
N ILE A 88 -11.85 18.60 11.55
CA ILE A 88 -11.45 20.01 11.41
C ILE A 88 -12.70 20.79 10.97
#